data_AF-A0A0U3MJK1-F1
#
_entry.id   AF-A0A0U3MJK1-F1
#
_cell.length_a   1.000
_cell.length_b   1.000
_cell.length_c   1.000
_cell.angle_alpha   90.00
_cell.angle_beta   90.00
_cell.angle_gamma   90.00
#
_symmetry.space_group_name_H-M   'P 1'
#
loop_
_entity.id
_entity.type
_entity.pdbx_description
1 polymer ?
#
loop_
_entity_poly.entity_id
_entity_poly.type
_entity_poly.pdbx_seq_one_letter_code
_entity_poly.pdbx_strand_id
1 'polypeptide(L)'
;MPKFHALFHSCCIALALLSSTAVHAAALEDAQALWAAGKRDLAIKAAEDGLKATPDDPRLRFALGTMLMEQRQLERARVIFTALIEEYPDLADPYNNLAVIHAARGEYEAARQQLMRALELQPDHAQAQENLGDVLMRLAQQAYERALKQALGDDSALRLKLQRVSDLNNGKRPAS
;
A
#
# COMPACT_ATOMS: atom_id res chain seq x y z
N MET A 1 56.12 17.61 -21.16
CA MET A 1 54.69 17.91 -20.93
C MET A 1 53.92 17.55 -22.20
N PRO A 2 52.68 17.00 -22.20
CA PRO A 2 51.92 16.29 -21.17
C PRO A 2 51.38 14.89 -21.58
N LYS A 3 51.38 13.97 -20.61
CA LYS A 3 50.33 13.00 -20.18
C LYS A 3 49.40 12.30 -21.21
N PHE A 4 49.64 11.00 -21.42
CA PHE A 4 48.64 9.99 -21.82
C PHE A 4 48.07 9.28 -20.58
N HIS A 5 46.91 9.69 -20.08
CA HIS A 5 46.11 8.91 -19.13
C HIS A 5 44.66 9.42 -19.17
N ALA A 6 43.77 8.74 -19.90
CA ALA A 6 42.32 8.76 -19.66
C ALA A 6 41.59 7.86 -20.67
N LEU A 7 41.64 6.53 -20.52
CA LEU A 7 40.70 5.64 -21.22
C LEU A 7 40.24 4.44 -20.37
N PHE A 8 40.75 4.26 -19.14
CA PHE A 8 40.41 3.09 -18.33
C PHE A 8 39.22 3.27 -17.36
N HIS A 9 38.71 4.50 -17.17
CA HIS A 9 37.64 4.75 -16.19
C HIS A 9 36.22 4.55 -16.74
N SER A 10 36.03 4.57 -18.07
CA SER A 10 34.68 4.51 -18.65
C SER A 10 34.10 3.10 -18.72
N CYS A 11 34.93 2.05 -18.67
CA CYS A 11 34.48 0.64 -18.77
C CYS A 11 34.00 0.08 -17.42
N CYS A 12 34.65 0.48 -16.31
CA CYS A 12 34.30 -0.01 -14.97
C CYS A 12 32.94 0.51 -14.47
N ILE A 13 32.55 1.73 -14.86
CA ILE A 13 31.27 2.32 -14.45
C ILE A 13 30.10 1.64 -15.16
N ALA A 14 30.25 1.29 -16.45
CA ALA A 14 29.22 0.59 -17.20
C ALA A 14 28.98 -0.84 -16.69
N LEU A 15 30.03 -1.58 -16.33
CA LEU A 15 29.94 -2.92 -15.73
C LEU A 15 29.33 -2.90 -14.31
N ALA A 16 29.60 -1.86 -13.51
CA ALA A 16 29.03 -1.70 -12.17
C ALA A 16 27.53 -1.36 -12.19
N LEU A 17 27.06 -0.64 -13.21
CA LEU A 17 25.63 -0.31 -13.40
C LEU A 17 24.83 -1.50 -13.97
N LEU A 18 25.46 -2.35 -14.79
CA LEU A 18 24.86 -3.59 -15.30
C LEU A 18 24.77 -4.67 -14.23
N SER A 19 25.78 -4.78 -13.35
CA SER A 19 25.75 -5.74 -12.24
C SER A 19 24.80 -5.32 -11.13
N SER A 20 24.67 -4.01 -10.86
CA SER A 20 23.73 -3.53 -9.84
C SER A 20 22.29 -3.82 -10.26
N THR A 21 21.86 -3.42 -11.45
CA THR A 21 20.48 -3.65 -11.94
C THR A 21 20.09 -5.13 -11.97
N ALA A 22 21.01 -6.03 -12.32
CA ALA A 22 20.79 -7.48 -12.30
C ALA A 22 20.57 -8.04 -10.88
N VAL A 23 21.31 -7.54 -9.89
CA VAL A 23 21.15 -7.95 -8.48
C VAL A 23 19.81 -7.49 -7.90
N HIS A 24 19.35 -6.27 -8.26
CA HIS A 24 18.05 -5.73 -7.83
C HIS A 24 16.88 -6.59 -8.34
N ALA A 25 16.92 -7.00 -9.61
CA ALA A 25 15.87 -7.85 -10.19
C ALA A 25 15.83 -9.25 -9.56
N ALA A 26 17.00 -9.86 -9.31
CA ALA A 26 17.09 -11.22 -8.79
C ALA A 26 16.44 -11.39 -7.40
N ALA A 27 16.68 -10.45 -6.47
CA ALA A 27 16.14 -10.57 -5.11
C ALA A 27 14.61 -10.46 -5.06
N LEU A 28 14.03 -9.60 -5.91
CA LEU A 28 12.59 -9.46 -6.03
C LEU A 28 11.95 -10.73 -6.61
N GLU A 29 12.53 -11.26 -7.69
CA GLU A 29 12.05 -12.49 -8.34
C GLU A 29 12.08 -13.68 -7.37
N ASP A 30 13.19 -13.85 -6.62
CA ASP A 30 13.33 -14.92 -5.63
C ASP A 30 12.27 -14.81 -4.52
N ALA A 31 12.09 -13.61 -3.95
CA ALA A 31 11.09 -13.39 -2.91
C ALA A 31 9.67 -13.68 -3.42
N GLN A 32 9.33 -13.24 -4.63
CA GLN A 32 8.03 -13.51 -5.26
C GLN A 32 7.83 -14.99 -5.58
N ALA A 33 8.86 -15.68 -6.06
CA ALA A 33 8.80 -17.12 -6.33
C ALA A 33 8.55 -17.93 -5.04
N LEU A 34 9.24 -17.58 -3.95
CA LEU A 34 9.00 -18.18 -2.63
C LEU A 34 7.58 -17.88 -2.13
N TRP A 35 7.08 -16.66 -2.36
CA TRP A 35 5.72 -16.26 -2.00
C TRP A 35 4.66 -17.09 -2.73
N ALA A 36 4.79 -17.20 -4.05
CA ALA A 36 3.92 -18.01 -4.90
C ALA A 36 3.95 -19.50 -4.53
N ALA A 37 5.11 -20.01 -4.08
CA ALA A 37 5.26 -21.37 -3.56
C ALA A 37 4.67 -21.57 -2.15
N GLY A 38 4.04 -20.55 -1.55
CA GLY A 38 3.47 -20.60 -0.21
C GLY A 38 4.49 -20.57 0.93
N LYS A 39 5.78 -20.37 0.62
CA LYS A 39 6.88 -20.32 1.60
C LYS A 39 7.01 -18.92 2.19
N ARG A 40 5.97 -18.49 2.92
CA ARG A 40 5.78 -17.09 3.34
C ARG A 40 6.95 -16.50 4.13
N ASP A 41 7.45 -17.22 5.13
CA ASP A 41 8.56 -16.72 5.96
C ASP A 41 9.87 -16.63 5.19
N LEU A 42 10.11 -17.58 4.27
CA LEU A 42 11.30 -17.56 3.42
C LEU A 42 11.24 -16.42 2.40
N ALA A 43 10.06 -16.12 1.85
CA ALA A 43 9.87 -14.99 0.94
C ALA A 43 10.16 -13.65 1.62
N ILE A 44 9.63 -13.43 2.82
CA ILE A 44 9.89 -12.22 3.61
C ILE A 44 11.38 -12.11 3.91
N LYS A 45 12.01 -13.20 4.38
CA LYS A 45 13.45 -13.23 4.65
C LYS A 45 14.28 -12.93 3.40
N ALA A 46 13.91 -13.49 2.24
CA ALA A 46 14.60 -13.24 0.99
C ALA A 46 14.52 -11.75 0.58
N ALA A 47 13.34 -11.14 0.72
CA ALA A 47 13.19 -9.71 0.46
C ALA A 47 14.00 -8.84 1.43
N GLU A 48 14.00 -9.16 2.73
CA GLU A 48 14.83 -8.47 3.74
C GLU A 48 16.34 -8.61 3.47
N ASP A 49 16.79 -9.81 3.11
CA ASP A 49 18.18 -10.07 2.76
C ASP A 49 18.58 -9.33 1.48
N GLY A 50 17.69 -9.27 0.47
CA GLY A 50 17.88 -8.46 -0.73
C GLY A 50 18.03 -6.97 -0.42
N LEU A 51 17.19 -6.42 0.45
CA LEU A 51 17.26 -5.02 0.86
C LEU A 51 18.53 -4.67 1.63
N LYS A 52 19.26 -5.63 2.22
CA LYS A 52 20.59 -5.34 2.79
C LYS A 52 21.61 -5.00 1.71
N ALA A 53 21.48 -5.58 0.52
CA ALA A 53 22.35 -5.30 -0.62
C ALA A 53 21.86 -4.08 -1.42
N THR A 54 20.55 -3.86 -1.48
CA THR A 54 19.91 -2.80 -2.26
C THR A 54 18.85 -2.05 -1.44
N PRO A 55 19.26 -1.22 -0.46
CA PRO A 55 18.32 -0.60 0.50
C PRO A 55 17.27 0.30 -0.15
N ASP A 56 17.60 0.88 -1.30
CA ASP A 56 16.79 1.91 -1.95
C ASP A 56 15.83 1.34 -3.02
N ASP A 57 15.79 0.01 -3.24
CA ASP A 57 14.91 -0.58 -4.28
C ASP A 57 13.42 -0.42 -3.91
N PRO A 58 12.67 0.48 -4.59
CA PRO A 58 11.29 0.73 -4.22
C PRO A 58 10.38 -0.46 -4.54
N ARG A 59 10.72 -1.26 -5.55
CA ARG A 59 9.91 -2.42 -5.95
C ARG A 59 10.03 -3.55 -4.93
N LEU A 60 11.26 -3.80 -4.45
CA LEU A 60 11.49 -4.80 -3.41
C LEU A 60 10.90 -4.38 -2.07
N ARG A 61 11.01 -3.10 -1.70
CA ARG A 61 10.34 -2.53 -0.52
C ARG A 61 8.83 -2.67 -0.63
N PHE A 62 8.25 -2.32 -1.79
CA PHE A 62 6.82 -2.46 -2.02
C PHE A 62 6.36 -3.90 -1.87
N ALA A 63 7.07 -4.86 -2.50
CA ALA A 63 6.77 -6.27 -2.38
C ALA A 63 6.87 -6.80 -0.93
N LEU A 64 7.89 -6.39 -0.18
CA LEU A 64 7.99 -6.72 1.25
C LEU A 64 6.80 -6.14 2.03
N GLY A 65 6.42 -4.89 1.76
CA GLY A 65 5.26 -4.25 2.38
C GLY A 65 3.97 -5.01 2.16
N THR A 66 3.69 -5.45 0.92
CA THR A 66 2.48 -6.21 0.59
C THR A 66 2.49 -7.60 1.23
N MET A 67 3.63 -8.29 1.22
CA MET A 67 3.79 -9.58 1.92
C MET A 67 3.51 -9.45 3.42
N LEU A 68 3.99 -8.38 4.06
CA LEU A 68 3.74 -8.10 5.47
C LEU A 68 2.26 -7.80 5.75
N MET A 69 1.57 -7.09 4.86
CA MET A 69 0.12 -6.87 4.97
C MET A 69 -0.66 -8.19 4.92
N GLU A 70 -0.37 -9.05 3.94
CA GLU A 70 -1.01 -10.36 3.81
C GLU A 70 -0.78 -11.23 5.07
N GLN A 71 0.39 -11.13 5.69
CA GLN A 71 0.72 -11.81 6.96
C GLN A 71 0.25 -11.05 8.22
N ARG A 72 -0.61 -10.02 8.06
CA ARG A 72 -1.17 -9.21 9.15
C ARG A 72 -0.13 -8.46 10.01
N GLN A 73 1.10 -8.31 9.52
CA GLN A 73 2.16 -7.54 10.17
C GLN A 73 2.03 -6.04 9.82
N LEU A 74 0.88 -5.46 10.14
CA LEU A 74 0.45 -4.14 9.65
C LEU A 74 1.36 -2.99 10.08
N GLU A 75 1.96 -3.05 11.27
CA GLU A 75 2.89 -2.00 11.71
C GLU A 75 4.17 -1.98 10.88
N ARG A 76 4.73 -3.15 10.54
CA ARG A 76 5.93 -3.24 9.72
C ARG A 76 5.67 -2.76 8.30
N ALA A 77 4.53 -3.18 7.72
CA ALA A 77 4.09 -2.71 6.42
C ALA A 77 3.88 -1.18 6.41
N ARG A 78 3.28 -0.63 7.46
CA ARG A 78 3.07 0.83 7.60
C ARG A 78 4.39 1.59 7.50
N VAL A 79 5.42 1.18 8.25
CA VAL A 79 6.75 1.83 8.20
C VAL A 79 7.30 1.83 6.77
N ILE A 80 7.17 0.72 6.05
CA ILE A 80 7.66 0.60 4.67
C ILE A 80 6.91 1.54 3.74
N PHE A 81 5.57 1.55 3.76
CA PHE A 81 4.79 2.39 2.86
C PHE A 81 4.92 3.88 3.19
N THR A 82 5.02 4.25 4.47
CA THR A 82 5.31 5.64 4.86
C THR A 82 6.66 6.09 4.29
N ALA A 83 7.71 5.29 4.44
CA ALA A 83 9.02 5.64 3.91
C ALA A 83 9.02 5.68 2.36
N LEU A 84 8.29 4.78 1.68
CA LEU A 84 8.11 4.84 0.23
C LEU A 84 7.40 6.13 -0.22
N ILE A 85 6.41 6.61 0.53
CA ILE A 85 5.72 7.88 0.24
C ILE A 85 6.66 9.07 0.43
N GLU A 86 7.50 9.05 1.47
CA GLU A 86 8.46 10.12 1.74
C GLU A 86 9.55 10.22 0.67
N GLU A 87 10.04 9.07 0.18
CA GLU A 87 11.13 9.01 -0.81
C GLU A 87 10.64 9.07 -2.26
N TYR A 88 9.45 8.54 -2.53
CA TYR A 88 8.85 8.41 -3.86
C TYR A 88 7.39 8.91 -3.86
N PRO A 89 7.17 10.24 -3.66
CA PRO A 89 5.84 10.81 -3.41
C PRO A 89 4.89 10.74 -4.60
N ASP A 90 5.38 10.37 -5.79
CA ASP A 90 4.62 10.27 -7.04
C ASP A 90 4.13 8.83 -7.34
N LEU A 91 4.46 7.85 -6.49
CA LEU A 91 3.94 6.49 -6.62
C LEU A 91 2.57 6.39 -5.96
N ALA A 92 1.53 6.03 -6.73
CA ALA A 92 0.17 5.90 -6.21
C ALA A 92 -0.03 4.68 -5.28
N ASP A 93 0.60 3.55 -5.59
CA ASP A 93 0.36 2.28 -4.88
C ASP A 93 0.69 2.30 -3.38
N PRO A 94 1.79 2.91 -2.91
CA PRO A 94 2.05 3.07 -1.48
C PRO A 94 0.94 3.79 -0.72
N TYR A 95 0.34 4.84 -1.29
CA TYR A 95 -0.78 5.55 -0.67
C TYR A 95 -2.00 4.64 -0.54
N ASN A 96 -2.35 3.89 -1.60
CA ASN A 96 -3.44 2.93 -1.55
C ASN A 96 -3.23 1.87 -0.45
N ASN A 97 -2.04 1.29 -0.35
CA ASN A 97 -1.75 0.28 0.68
C ASN A 97 -1.72 0.86 2.10
N LEU A 98 -1.19 2.07 2.29
CA LEU A 98 -1.25 2.76 3.58
C LEU A 98 -2.70 3.05 3.99
N ALA A 99 -3.57 3.37 3.03
CA ALA A 99 -5.00 3.55 3.29
C ALA A 99 -5.67 2.26 3.79
N VAL A 100 -5.37 1.11 3.18
CA VAL A 100 -5.89 -0.19 3.63
C VAL A 100 -5.45 -0.47 5.07
N ILE A 101 -4.22 -0.13 5.44
CA ILE A 101 -3.72 -0.26 6.82
C ILE A 101 -4.51 0.65 7.78
N HIS A 102 -4.74 1.91 7.43
CA HIS A 102 -5.56 2.83 8.23
C HIS A 102 -6.99 2.33 8.37
N ALA A 103 -7.61 1.86 7.28
CA ALA A 103 -8.97 1.32 7.29
C ALA A 103 -9.08 0.08 8.20
N ALA A 104 -8.09 -0.81 8.18
CA ALA A 104 -8.03 -1.98 9.07
C ALA A 104 -7.96 -1.61 10.57
N ARG A 105 -7.54 -0.38 10.90
CA ARG A 105 -7.52 0.16 12.27
C ARG A 105 -8.76 1.01 12.61
N GLY A 106 -9.69 1.15 11.68
CA GLY A 106 -10.86 2.03 11.83
C GLY A 106 -10.56 3.52 11.64
N GLU A 107 -9.36 3.86 11.16
CA GLU A 107 -8.88 5.22 10.91
C GLU A 107 -9.36 5.72 9.53
N TYR A 108 -10.66 5.66 9.29
CA TYR A 108 -11.24 5.83 7.95
C TYR A 108 -10.98 7.20 7.32
N GLU A 109 -10.86 8.25 8.14
CA GLU A 109 -10.55 9.60 7.65
C GLU A 109 -9.11 9.70 7.13
N ALA A 110 -8.15 9.08 7.82
CA ALA A 110 -6.77 8.98 7.34
C ALA A 110 -6.71 8.11 6.07
N ALA A 111 -7.43 6.99 6.04
CA ALA A 111 -7.53 6.14 4.85
C ALA A 111 -8.05 6.92 3.63
N ARG A 112 -9.11 7.71 3.82
CA ARG A 112 -9.68 8.57 2.77
C ARG A 112 -8.63 9.52 2.18
N GLN A 113 -7.86 10.20 3.03
CA GLN A 113 -6.83 11.14 2.58
C GLN A 113 -5.76 10.45 1.72
N GLN A 114 -5.29 9.28 2.14
CA GLN A 114 -4.31 8.51 1.36
C GLN A 114 -4.91 8.05 0.02
N LEU A 115 -6.15 7.58 -0.03
CA LEU A 115 -6.81 7.16 -1.27
C LEU A 115 -7.04 8.32 -2.23
N MET A 116 -7.44 9.49 -1.71
CA MET A 116 -7.55 10.70 -2.53
C MET A 116 -6.19 11.05 -3.14
N ARG A 117 -5.09 10.95 -2.37
CA ARG A 117 -3.76 11.20 -2.90
C ARG A 117 -3.35 10.19 -3.97
N ALA A 118 -3.67 8.91 -3.79
CA ALA A 118 -3.44 7.87 -4.82
C ALA A 118 -4.19 8.22 -6.12
N LEU A 119 -5.44 8.67 -6.03
CA LEU A 119 -6.28 9.01 -7.18
C LEU A 119 -5.92 10.35 -7.83
N GLU A 120 -5.31 11.28 -7.09
CA GLU A 120 -4.71 12.49 -7.67
C GLU A 120 -3.52 12.13 -8.58
N LEU A 121 -2.69 11.18 -8.15
CA LEU A 121 -1.52 10.71 -8.90
C LEU A 121 -1.92 9.82 -10.07
N GLN A 122 -2.89 8.94 -9.86
CA GLN A 122 -3.38 7.98 -10.84
C GLN A 122 -4.92 7.91 -10.81
N PRO A 123 -5.61 8.75 -11.61
CA PRO A 123 -7.07 8.81 -11.62
C PRO A 123 -7.78 7.51 -12.04
N ASP A 124 -7.10 6.65 -12.82
CA ASP A 124 -7.62 5.37 -13.31
C ASP A 124 -7.27 4.17 -12.40
N HIS A 125 -6.77 4.42 -11.18
CA HIS A 125 -6.42 3.39 -10.20
C HIS A 125 -7.67 2.71 -9.63
N ALA A 126 -8.13 1.65 -10.31
CA ALA A 126 -9.39 0.97 -10.00
C ALA A 126 -9.48 0.46 -8.55
N GLN A 127 -8.39 -0.08 -8.00
CA GLN A 127 -8.38 -0.59 -6.62
C GLN A 127 -8.47 0.54 -5.60
N ALA A 128 -7.83 1.68 -5.85
CA ALA A 128 -7.96 2.86 -4.99
C ALA A 128 -9.38 3.44 -5.04
N GLN A 129 -10.05 3.41 -6.21
CA GLN A 129 -11.46 3.81 -6.32
C GLN A 129 -12.39 2.89 -5.52
N GLU A 130 -12.20 1.58 -5.63
CA GLU A 130 -12.95 0.57 -4.85
C GLU A 130 -12.75 0.78 -3.34
N ASN A 131 -11.49 0.85 -2.90
CA ASN A 131 -11.14 1.09 -1.50
C ASN A 131 -11.72 2.42 -0.97
N LEU A 132 -11.77 3.47 -1.80
CA LEU A 132 -12.38 4.74 -1.41
C LEU A 132 -13.89 4.60 -1.22
N GLY A 133 -14.58 3.85 -2.08
CA GLY A 133 -16.00 3.52 -1.92
C GLY A 133 -16.28 2.84 -0.57
N ASP A 134 -15.50 1.81 -0.23
CA ASP A 134 -15.60 1.08 1.03
C ASP A 134 -15.36 1.98 2.24
N VAL A 135 -14.31 2.81 2.19
CA VAL A 135 -13.98 3.79 3.24
C VAL A 135 -15.11 4.82 3.41
N LEU A 136 -15.69 5.31 2.31
CA LEU A 136 -16.81 6.26 2.36
C LEU A 136 -18.07 5.64 2.97
N MET A 137 -18.34 4.36 2.71
CA MET A 137 -19.45 3.64 3.36
C MET A 137 -19.23 3.49 4.87
N ARG A 138 -18.00 3.24 5.32
CA ARG A 138 -17.66 3.21 6.75
C ARG A 138 -17.81 4.59 7.41
N LEU A 139 -17.37 5.66 6.74
CA LEU A 139 -17.55 7.03 7.22
C LEU A 139 -19.04 7.41 7.30
N ALA A 140 -19.83 7.03 6.29
CA ALA A 140 -21.28 7.23 6.31
C ALA A 140 -21.94 6.51 7.50
N GLN A 141 -21.53 5.28 7.79
CA GLN A 141 -22.00 4.53 8.96
C GLN A 141 -21.72 5.29 10.25
N GLN A 142 -20.48 5.72 10.46
CA GLN A 142 -20.09 6.49 11.65
C GLN A 142 -20.86 7.81 11.77
N ALA A 143 -21.10 8.49 10.65
CA ALA A 143 -21.88 9.72 10.63
C ALA A 143 -23.34 9.48 11.04
N TYR A 144 -23.98 8.43 10.52
CA TYR A 144 -25.34 8.06 10.91
C TYR A 144 -25.43 7.65 12.37
N GLU A 145 -24.46 6.88 12.88
CA GLU A 145 -24.40 6.51 14.30
C GLU A 145 -24.27 7.74 15.22
N ARG A 146 -23.44 8.72 14.84
CA ARG A 146 -23.32 9.97 15.59
C ARG A 146 -24.60 10.79 15.56
N ALA A 147 -25.24 10.91 14.40
CA ALA A 147 -26.52 11.61 14.26
C ALA A 147 -27.63 10.95 15.10
N LEU A 148 -27.67 9.62 15.13
CA LEU A 148 -28.68 8.87 15.88
C LEU A 148 -28.56 9.10 17.39
N LYS A 149 -27.33 9.20 17.90
CA LYS A 149 -27.07 9.53 19.32
C LYS A 149 -27.57 10.94 19.71
N GLN A 150 -27.73 11.84 18.74
CA GLN A 150 -28.16 13.22 18.96
C GLN A 150 -29.64 13.45 18.61
N ALA A 151 -30.34 12.44 18.07
CA ALA A 151 -31.72 12.57 17.66
C ALA A 151 -32.65 12.73 18.88
N LEU A 152 -33.52 13.74 18.84
CA LEU A 152 -34.51 14.06 19.88
C LEU A 152 -35.96 13.84 19.42
N GLY A 153 -36.17 13.12 18.32
CA GLY A 153 -37.47 12.91 17.68
C GLY A 153 -37.49 11.65 16.81
N ASP A 154 -38.42 11.57 15.84
CA ASP A 154 -38.51 10.42 14.93
C ASP A 154 -37.22 10.25 14.11
N ASP A 155 -36.58 9.10 14.28
CA ASP A 155 -35.31 8.71 13.68
C ASP A 155 -35.46 7.49 12.75
N SER A 156 -36.70 7.11 12.39
CA SER A 156 -37.01 5.93 11.58
C SER A 156 -36.25 5.93 10.24
N ALA A 157 -36.23 7.07 9.54
CA ALA A 157 -35.50 7.22 8.27
C ALA A 157 -33.98 7.10 8.45
N LEU A 158 -33.44 7.59 9.57
CA LEU A 158 -32.01 7.51 9.88
C LEU A 158 -31.60 6.07 10.20
N ARG A 159 -32.41 5.36 10.99
CA ARG A 159 -32.20 3.93 11.29
C ARG A 159 -32.21 3.09 10.02
N LEU A 160 -33.12 3.35 9.07
CA LEU A 160 -33.14 2.66 7.78
C LEU A 160 -31.87 2.92 6.96
N LYS A 161 -31.38 4.17 6.91
CA LYS A 161 -30.12 4.49 6.21
C LYS A 161 -28.92 3.80 6.85
N LEU A 162 -28.84 3.82 8.17
CA LEU A 162 -27.79 3.13 8.93
C LEU A 162 -27.81 1.63 8.67
N GLN A 163 -29.00 1.01 8.69
CA GLN A 163 -29.16 -0.42 8.41
C GLN A 163 -28.65 -0.76 7.01
N ARG A 164 -29.05 -0.01 5.97
CA ARG A 164 -28.59 -0.26 4.59
C ARG A 164 -27.08 -0.19 4.43
N VAL A 165 -26.46 0.85 4.99
CA VAL A 165 -24.98 0.99 4.96
C VAL A 165 -24.31 -0.14 5.75
N SER A 166 -24.85 -0.51 6.91
CA SER A 166 -24.33 -1.61 7.73
C SER A 166 -24.42 -2.95 7.00
N ASP A 167 -25.52 -3.21 6.30
CA ASP A 167 -25.71 -4.43 5.51
C ASP A 167 -24.64 -4.53 4.41
N LEU A 168 -24.47 -3.46 3.62
CA LEU A 168 -23.43 -3.40 2.59
C LEU A 168 -22.02 -3.60 3.17
N ASN A 169 -21.70 -2.92 4.27
CA ASN A 169 -20.42 -3.04 4.98
C ASN A 169 -20.14 -4.44 5.55
N ASN A 170 -21.18 -5.25 5.78
CA ASN A 170 -21.08 -6.60 6.33
C ASN A 170 -21.24 -7.68 5.25
N GLY A 171 -21.28 -7.30 3.97
CA GLY A 171 -21.50 -8.24 2.85
C GLY A 171 -22.91 -8.84 2.82
N LYS A 172 -23.87 -8.27 3.56
CA LYS A 172 -25.28 -8.68 3.52
C LYS A 172 -25.95 -7.93 2.40
N ARG A 173 -26.58 -8.64 1.46
CA ARG A 173 -27.41 -7.99 0.44
C ARG A 173 -28.62 -7.36 1.12
N PRO A 174 -29.02 -6.13 0.75
CA PRO A 174 -30.25 -5.55 1.25
C PRO A 174 -31.43 -6.44 0.87
N ALA A 175 -32.37 -6.63 1.80
CA ALA A 175 -33.61 -7.35 1.52
C ALA A 175 -34.34 -6.64 0.37
N SER A 176 -34.54 -7.36 -0.73
CA SER A 176 -35.31 -6.93 -1.91
C SER A 176 -36.79 -6.80 -1.60
#